data_AF-A0A1Y2GB87-F1
#
_entry.id   AF-A0A1Y2GB87-F1
#
_cell.length_a   1.000
_cell.length_b   1.000
_cell.length_c   1.000
_cell.angle_alpha   90.00
_cell.angle_beta   90.00
_cell.angle_gamma   90.00
#
_symmetry.space_group_name_H-M   'P 1'
#
loop_
_entity.id
_entity.type
_entity.pdbx_description
1 polymer ?
#
loop_
_entity_poly.entity_id
_entity_poly.type
_entity_poly.pdbx_seq_one_letter_code
_entity_poly.pdbx_strand_id
1 'polypeptide(L)'
;MFAESTELSRAILAGYPESWHRQEGKQLNTKSDNRPHRAPIWAFAVTSQKAVHAFENALQLQPNSAIREAWLEIPIYCLTGATLTSVQKAGFKTINSKNPYTDVTSSDPASTSTIAPMTTYSFDTGVQLVEFILSADWPTVHPSSASSDGCGALAPELWFLSGEINMKTLTETLTAYQKPFKEIVVYRTERRPGFDQELLEWLNRNSSNVETKNNEEKRTCWLVGFSPRGVDMSIPTLKQFILQNTTRVDGNDGSGNGGAVSGSGNTTRHVEIRWGAIGTTTMKRIQEHLLKLHEDIIPTSNMDISLSMSVAVARAPKPEEMAEAILP
;
A
#
# COMPACT_ATOMS: atom_id res chain seq x y z
N MET A 1 1.63 8.21 14.29
CA MET A 1 2.49 9.37 14.58
C MET A 1 3.28 9.65 13.32
N PHE A 2 3.08 10.82 12.70
CA PHE A 2 3.84 11.17 11.50
C PHE A 2 5.30 11.37 11.93
N ALA A 3 6.24 10.66 11.33
CA ALA A 3 7.64 10.84 11.70
C ALA A 3 8.04 12.27 11.29
N GLU A 4 8.42 13.10 12.26
CA GLU A 4 8.92 14.47 12.04
C GLU A 4 10.12 14.53 11.07
N SER A 5 10.68 13.37 10.70
CA SER A 5 11.83 13.18 9.82
C SER A 5 11.52 12.93 8.34
N THR A 6 10.25 12.80 7.92
CA THR A 6 10.00 12.59 6.47
C THR A 6 10.44 13.79 5.65
N GLU A 7 10.88 13.54 4.41
CA GLU A 7 11.21 14.63 3.49
C GLU A 7 10.01 15.54 3.19
N LEU A 8 8.79 14.97 3.22
CA LEU A 8 7.55 15.72 3.11
C LEU A 8 7.37 16.69 4.29
N SER A 9 7.54 16.23 5.53
CA SER A 9 7.51 17.10 6.71
C SER A 9 8.54 18.22 6.59
N ARG A 10 9.77 17.90 6.16
CA ARG A 10 10.81 18.91 5.95
C ARG A 10 10.45 19.91 4.85
N ALA A 11 9.81 19.48 3.77
CA ALA A 11 9.34 20.36 2.71
C ALA A 11 8.20 21.27 3.17
N ILE A 12 7.21 20.72 3.88
CA ILE A 12 6.08 21.47 4.45
C ILE A 12 6.60 22.50 5.46
N LEU A 13 7.45 22.09 6.40
CA LEU A 13 8.05 22.97 7.42
C LEU A 13 8.92 24.08 6.81
N ALA A 14 9.56 23.81 5.68
CA ALA A 14 10.34 24.81 4.95
C ALA A 14 9.49 25.88 4.24
N GLY A 15 8.15 25.78 4.27
CA GLY A 15 7.25 26.76 3.64
C GLY A 15 7.20 26.67 2.11
N TYR A 16 7.62 25.54 1.57
CA TYR A 16 7.48 25.22 0.16
C TYR A 16 5.99 25.01 -0.19
N PRO A 17 5.47 25.34 -1.39
CA PRO A 17 6.17 25.89 -2.56
C PRO A 17 6.41 27.41 -2.46
N GLU A 18 7.68 27.82 -2.32
CA GLU A 18 8.09 29.24 -2.28
C GLU A 18 7.72 30.01 -3.56
N SER A 19 7.44 29.31 -4.67
CA SER A 19 7.15 29.90 -5.97
C SER A 19 5.73 30.45 -6.13
N TRP A 20 4.76 30.05 -5.30
CA TRP A 20 3.38 30.53 -5.48
C TRP A 20 3.20 31.98 -5.06
N HIS A 21 3.96 32.45 -4.07
CA HIS A 21 3.90 33.84 -3.59
C HIS A 21 4.53 34.86 -4.56
N ARG A 22 5.24 34.44 -5.61
CA ARG A 22 5.79 35.39 -6.60
C ARG A 22 4.76 35.97 -7.56
N GLN A 23 3.60 35.34 -7.75
CA GLN A 23 2.60 35.86 -8.70
C GLN A 23 1.83 37.09 -8.19
N GLU A 24 1.83 37.39 -6.88
CA GLU A 24 1.11 38.55 -6.33
C GLU A 24 1.95 39.85 -6.27
N GLY A 25 3.10 39.92 -6.94
CA GLY A 25 3.86 41.18 -7.09
C GLY A 25 4.48 41.76 -5.80
N LYS A 26 4.26 41.13 -4.64
CA LYS A 26 4.99 41.45 -3.40
C LYS A 26 6.32 40.72 -3.41
N GLN A 27 7.35 41.35 -3.98
CA GLN A 27 8.73 40.95 -3.75
C GLN A 27 9.02 41.07 -2.25
N LEU A 28 8.87 39.97 -1.52
CA LEU A 28 9.45 39.84 -0.20
C LEU A 28 10.95 39.99 -0.38
N ASN A 29 11.49 41.06 0.19
CA ASN A 29 12.90 41.44 0.13
C ASN A 29 13.72 40.49 1.02
N THR A 30 13.71 39.19 0.70
CA THR A 30 14.51 38.19 1.37
C THR A 30 15.91 38.29 0.80
N LYS A 31 16.82 38.90 1.57
CA LYS A 31 18.27 38.81 1.36
C LYS A 31 18.63 37.39 0.94
N SER A 32 19.27 37.26 -0.23
CA SER A 32 19.90 36.07 -0.81
C SER A 32 20.20 34.98 0.22
N ASP A 33 19.22 34.13 0.51
CA ASP A 33 19.40 32.97 1.37
C ASP A 33 20.01 31.88 0.47
N ASN A 34 21.20 31.37 0.81
CA ASN A 34 21.96 30.36 0.04
C ASN A 34 21.28 28.98 0.02
N ARG A 35 19.95 28.93 0.00
CA ARG A 35 19.20 27.68 -0.04
C ARG A 35 19.34 27.06 -1.43
N PRO A 36 19.54 25.74 -1.52
CA PRO A 36 19.56 25.05 -2.80
C PRO A 36 18.23 25.30 -3.52
N HIS A 37 18.29 25.84 -4.74
CA HIS A 37 17.11 26.02 -5.58
C HIS A 37 16.41 24.67 -5.76
N ARG A 38 15.16 24.58 -5.29
CA ARG A 38 14.30 23.41 -5.50
C ARG A 38 13.45 23.64 -6.75
N ALA A 39 13.26 22.59 -7.54
CA ALA A 39 12.32 22.61 -8.65
C ALA A 39 10.90 22.91 -8.14
N PRO A 40 10.07 23.67 -8.88
CA PRO A 40 8.66 23.88 -8.55
C PRO A 40 7.88 22.54 -8.58
N ILE A 41 6.92 22.32 -7.67
CA ILE A 41 6.03 21.15 -7.75
C ILE A 41 4.96 21.45 -8.79
N TRP A 42 4.82 20.57 -9.77
CA TRP A 42 3.73 20.61 -10.74
C TRP A 42 2.46 20.01 -10.18
N ALA A 43 2.55 18.80 -9.63
CA ALA A 43 1.41 18.04 -9.13
C ALA A 43 1.85 16.97 -8.12
N PHE A 44 0.88 16.42 -7.41
CA PHE A 44 1.01 15.19 -6.65
C PHE A 44 0.41 14.00 -7.41
N ALA A 45 0.95 12.82 -7.16
CA ALA A 45 0.30 11.57 -7.51
C ALA A 45 0.26 10.66 -6.27
N VAL A 46 -0.91 10.11 -5.96
CA VAL A 46 -1.15 9.33 -4.74
C VAL A 46 -1.89 8.03 -5.05
N THR A 47 -1.47 6.95 -4.38
CA THR A 47 -1.93 5.59 -4.72
C THR A 47 -2.65 4.87 -3.59
N SER A 48 -2.79 5.49 -2.42
CA SER A 48 -3.56 4.92 -1.32
C SER A 48 -4.19 5.98 -0.43
N GLN A 49 -5.35 5.65 0.15
CA GLN A 49 -6.02 6.49 1.16
C GLN A 49 -5.12 6.76 2.37
N LYS A 50 -4.27 5.80 2.73
CA LYS A 50 -3.30 5.98 3.83
C LYS A 50 -2.27 7.05 3.51
N ALA A 51 -1.77 7.13 2.27
CA ALA A 51 -0.86 8.19 1.88
C ALA A 51 -1.50 9.57 1.96
N VAL A 52 -2.76 9.70 1.52
CA VAL A 52 -3.54 10.94 1.63
C VAL A 52 -3.69 11.37 3.08
N HIS A 53 -4.16 10.46 3.94
CA HIS A 53 -4.34 10.76 5.36
C HIS A 53 -3.02 11.11 6.05
N ALA A 54 -1.93 10.43 5.69
CA ALA A 54 -0.61 10.73 6.22
C ALA A 54 -0.20 12.16 5.81
N PHE A 55 -0.36 12.53 4.53
CA PHE A 55 -0.08 13.87 4.04
C PHE A 55 -0.95 14.95 4.71
N GLU A 56 -2.25 14.71 4.83
CA GLU A 56 -3.18 15.60 5.55
C GLU A 56 -2.73 15.86 6.99
N ASN A 57 -2.37 14.81 7.73
CA ASN A 57 -1.85 14.96 9.10
C ASN A 57 -0.57 15.81 9.13
N ALA A 58 0.31 15.66 8.15
CA ALA A 58 1.53 16.48 8.06
C ALA A 58 1.20 17.96 7.80
N LEU A 59 0.20 18.25 6.97
CA LEU A 59 -0.28 19.60 6.71
C LEU A 59 -0.95 20.24 7.93
N GLN A 60 -1.65 19.46 8.75
CA GLN A 60 -2.25 19.95 9.99
C GLN A 60 -1.21 20.41 11.03
N LEU A 61 0.03 19.90 10.95
CA LEU A 61 1.13 20.34 11.79
C LEU A 61 1.77 21.67 11.34
N GLN A 62 1.39 22.20 10.17
CA GLN A 62 1.91 23.48 9.67
C GLN A 62 1.15 24.64 10.36
N PRO A 63 1.81 25.43 11.25
CA PRO A 63 1.16 26.55 11.93
C PRO A 63 0.66 27.66 10.99
N ASN A 64 1.28 27.82 9.81
CA ASN A 64 0.90 28.85 8.86
C ASN A 64 -0.20 28.35 7.90
N SER A 65 -1.43 28.84 8.07
CA SER A 65 -2.56 28.48 7.21
C SER A 65 -2.34 28.81 5.74
N ALA A 66 -1.68 29.91 5.40
CA ALA A 66 -1.42 30.27 4.00
C ALA A 66 -0.52 29.24 3.29
N ILE A 67 0.47 28.70 4.00
CA ILE A 67 1.30 27.61 3.48
C ILE A 67 0.42 26.38 3.25
N ARG A 68 -0.43 26.03 4.22
CA ARG A 68 -1.34 24.88 4.09
C ARG A 68 -2.28 25.03 2.88
N GLU A 69 -2.93 26.18 2.70
CA GLU A 69 -3.81 26.41 1.55
C GLU A 69 -3.03 26.32 0.22
N ALA A 70 -1.79 26.81 0.18
CA ALA A 70 -0.94 26.68 -1.01
C ALA A 70 -0.64 25.22 -1.38
N TRP A 71 -0.50 24.31 -0.40
CA TRP A 71 -0.36 22.87 -0.67
C TRP A 71 -1.65 22.23 -1.20
N LEU A 72 -2.81 22.69 -0.73
CA LEU A 72 -4.11 22.16 -1.16
C LEU A 72 -4.47 22.56 -2.60
N GLU A 73 -3.95 23.69 -3.07
CA GLU A 73 -4.10 24.17 -4.45
C GLU A 73 -3.24 23.41 -5.47
N ILE A 74 -2.20 22.70 -5.03
CA ILE A 74 -1.38 21.88 -5.93
C ILE A 74 -2.25 20.72 -6.42
N PRO A 75 -2.37 20.52 -7.74
CA PRO A 75 -3.22 19.47 -8.26
C PRO A 75 -2.74 18.08 -7.88
N ILE A 76 -3.68 17.17 -7.60
CA ILE A 76 -3.36 15.78 -7.23
C ILE A 76 -4.10 14.75 -8.10
N TYR A 77 -3.33 13.79 -8.59
CA TYR A 77 -3.77 12.62 -9.34
C TYR A 77 -3.92 11.42 -8.41
N CYS A 78 -5.04 10.69 -8.54
CA CYS A 78 -5.36 9.56 -7.66
C CYS A 78 -5.49 8.26 -8.46
N LEU A 79 -5.03 7.14 -7.89
CA LEU A 79 -5.16 5.83 -8.53
C LEU A 79 -6.62 5.35 -8.57
N THR A 80 -7.33 5.37 -7.45
CA THR A 80 -8.67 4.75 -7.33
C THR A 80 -9.72 5.75 -6.89
N GLY A 81 -11.00 5.45 -7.17
CA GLY A 81 -12.13 6.25 -6.68
C GLY A 81 -12.13 6.42 -5.16
N ALA A 82 -11.80 5.36 -4.41
CA ALA A 82 -11.69 5.43 -2.95
C ALA A 82 -10.57 6.39 -2.47
N THR A 83 -9.44 6.42 -3.19
CA THR A 83 -8.35 7.37 -2.92
C THR A 83 -8.79 8.79 -3.25
N LEU A 84 -9.49 8.98 -4.38
CA LEU A 84 -10.02 10.29 -4.76
C LEU A 84 -10.99 10.85 -3.72
N THR A 85 -11.90 10.04 -3.19
CA THR A 85 -12.82 10.47 -2.13
C THR A 85 -12.04 10.94 -0.89
N SER A 86 -10.97 10.25 -0.51
CA SER A 86 -10.11 10.69 0.60
C SER A 86 -9.43 12.02 0.31
N VAL A 87 -8.95 12.21 -0.92
CA VAL A 87 -8.31 13.46 -1.35
C VAL A 87 -9.29 14.64 -1.35
N GLN A 88 -10.49 14.45 -1.88
CA GLN A 88 -11.55 15.46 -1.87
C GLN A 88 -11.97 15.82 -0.45
N LYS A 89 -12.09 14.82 0.43
CA LYS A 89 -12.41 15.03 1.85
C LYS A 89 -11.34 15.87 2.57
N ALA A 90 -10.07 15.69 2.19
CA ALA A 90 -8.96 16.46 2.72
C ALA A 90 -8.85 17.88 2.12
N GLY A 91 -9.70 18.24 1.14
CA GLY A 91 -9.77 19.58 0.57
C GLY A 91 -8.78 19.86 -0.57
N PHE A 92 -8.09 18.85 -1.09
CA PHE A 92 -7.17 19.04 -2.21
C PHE A 92 -7.90 19.27 -3.54
N LYS A 93 -7.28 20.08 -4.39
CA LYS A 93 -7.68 20.25 -5.79
C LYS A 93 -7.37 19.01 -6.63
N THR A 94 -8.39 18.40 -7.23
CA THR A 94 -8.26 17.13 -7.97
C THR A 94 -8.34 17.33 -9.48
N ILE A 95 -7.55 16.57 -10.25
CA ILE A 95 -7.58 16.57 -11.73
C ILE A 95 -8.38 15.39 -12.32
N ASN A 96 -8.70 14.36 -11.50
CA ASN A 96 -9.37 13.15 -11.97
C ASN A 96 -10.83 13.34 -12.46
N SER A 97 -11.35 14.56 -12.44
CA SER A 97 -12.63 14.92 -13.03
C SER A 97 -12.42 15.45 -14.45
N LYS A 98 -12.77 14.66 -15.48
CA LYS A 98 -13.25 15.34 -16.69
C LYS A 98 -14.51 16.08 -16.27
N ASN A 99 -14.52 17.39 -16.44
CA ASN A 99 -15.77 18.09 -16.61
C ASN A 99 -16.31 17.62 -17.98
N PRO A 100 -17.46 16.93 -18.06
CA PRO A 100 -18.03 16.53 -19.35
C PRO A 100 -18.52 17.72 -20.21
N TYR A 101 -18.22 18.97 -19.81
CA TYR A 101 -18.29 20.17 -20.64
C TYR A 101 -16.88 20.43 -21.20
N THR A 102 -16.49 20.09 -22.43
CA THR A 102 -17.04 20.63 -23.69
C THR A 102 -18.02 21.77 -23.45
N ASP A 103 -17.45 22.94 -23.19
CA ASP A 103 -17.73 24.16 -23.93
C ASP A 103 -18.92 24.03 -24.92
N VAL A 104 -20.14 24.17 -24.40
CA VAL A 104 -21.31 24.50 -25.20
C VAL A 104 -21.88 25.76 -24.56
N THR A 105 -21.48 26.88 -25.14
CA THR A 105 -22.16 28.16 -25.10
C THR A 105 -23.61 27.97 -25.54
N SER A 106 -24.48 27.56 -24.62
CA SER A 106 -25.94 27.63 -24.80
C SER A 106 -26.51 28.47 -23.68
N SER A 107 -26.89 29.67 -24.07
CA SER A 107 -27.63 30.65 -23.29
C SER A 107 -29.07 30.19 -23.14
N ASP A 108 -29.38 29.41 -22.09
CA ASP A 108 -30.76 29.17 -21.68
C ASP A 108 -30.91 29.24 -20.16
N PRO A 109 -31.56 30.28 -19.61
CA PRO A 109 -31.71 30.49 -18.18
C PRO A 109 -33.01 29.89 -17.64
N ALA A 110 -33.22 28.58 -17.72
CA ALA A 110 -34.32 27.91 -17.00
C ALA A 110 -34.19 26.38 -17.04
N SER A 111 -33.21 25.80 -16.34
CA SER A 111 -33.21 24.35 -16.09
C SER A 111 -32.55 24.05 -14.76
N THR A 112 -33.33 23.50 -13.84
CA THR A 112 -32.91 23.01 -12.53
C THR A 112 -31.82 21.94 -12.74
N SER A 113 -30.57 22.35 -12.53
CA SER A 113 -29.36 21.55 -12.75
C SER A 113 -29.37 20.30 -11.87
N THR A 114 -29.82 19.19 -12.45
CA THR A 114 -29.51 17.85 -11.93
C THR A 114 -28.04 17.62 -12.27
N ILE A 115 -27.15 17.82 -11.30
CA ILE A 115 -25.69 17.66 -11.48
C ILE A 115 -25.45 16.23 -11.96
N ALA A 116 -25.14 16.07 -13.24
CA ALA A 116 -24.75 14.77 -13.78
C ALA A 116 -23.53 14.27 -12.98
N PRO A 117 -23.51 13.00 -12.56
CA PRO A 117 -22.39 12.48 -11.80
C PRO A 117 -21.11 12.68 -12.61
N MET A 118 -20.19 13.50 -12.09
CA MET A 118 -18.85 13.64 -12.66
C MET A 118 -18.28 12.23 -12.82
N THR A 119 -17.94 11.87 -14.06
CA THR A 119 -17.26 10.60 -14.33
C THR A 119 -15.87 10.68 -13.74
N THR A 120 -15.75 10.18 -12.52
CA THR A 120 -14.49 10.00 -11.81
C THR A 120 -13.67 8.94 -12.55
N TYR A 121 -12.48 9.30 -13.02
CA TYR A 121 -11.53 8.29 -13.49
C TYR A 121 -11.01 7.49 -12.30
N SER A 122 -11.24 6.18 -12.34
CA SER A 122 -10.58 5.19 -11.50
C SER A 122 -9.67 4.36 -12.39
N PHE A 123 -8.43 4.20 -11.97
CA PHE A 123 -7.42 3.41 -12.65
C PHE A 123 -7.24 2.09 -11.89
N ASP A 124 -7.21 0.99 -12.62
CA ASP A 124 -7.00 -0.35 -12.04
C ASP A 124 -5.52 -0.61 -11.74
N THR A 125 -4.62 0.12 -12.40
CA THR A 125 -3.18 -0.10 -12.31
C THR A 125 -2.41 1.22 -12.26
N GLY A 126 -1.21 1.18 -11.67
CA GLY A 126 -0.29 2.32 -11.69
C GLY A 126 0.11 2.74 -13.10
N VAL A 127 0.13 1.81 -14.07
CA VAL A 127 0.46 2.11 -15.47
C VAL A 127 -0.58 3.04 -16.09
N GLN A 128 -1.86 2.73 -15.93
CA GLN A 128 -2.95 3.58 -16.45
C GLN A 128 -2.92 4.99 -15.84
N LEU A 129 -2.59 5.10 -14.54
CA LEU A 129 -2.41 6.40 -13.88
C LEU A 129 -1.24 7.19 -14.52
N VAL A 130 -0.11 6.53 -14.80
CA VAL A 130 1.04 7.19 -15.43
C VAL A 130 0.74 7.63 -16.84
N GLU A 131 0.10 6.78 -17.65
CA GLU A 131 -0.31 7.15 -19.01
C GLU A 131 -1.23 8.37 -18.99
N PHE A 132 -2.17 8.42 -18.04
CA PHE A 132 -3.01 9.59 -17.84
C PHE A 132 -2.22 10.85 -17.46
N ILE A 133 -1.29 10.74 -16.50
CA ILE A 133 -0.42 11.84 -16.09
C ILE A 133 0.44 12.34 -17.27
N LEU A 134 0.97 11.43 -18.08
CA LEU A 134 1.78 11.76 -19.26
C LEU A 134 0.96 12.39 -20.38
N SER A 135 -0.35 12.13 -20.43
CA SER A 135 -1.28 12.77 -21.36
C SER A 135 -1.69 14.19 -20.93
N ALA A 136 -1.47 14.55 -19.66
CA ALA A 136 -1.70 15.91 -19.19
C ALA A 136 -0.60 16.86 -19.69
N ASP A 137 -0.91 18.15 -19.75
CA ASP A 137 0.03 19.20 -20.15
C ASP A 137 1.08 19.44 -19.06
N TRP A 138 2.01 18.49 -18.92
CA TRP A 138 3.13 18.53 -17.99
C TRP A 138 4.16 19.53 -18.51
N PRO A 139 4.32 20.70 -17.85
CA PRO A 139 5.17 21.75 -18.36
C PRO A 139 6.61 21.25 -18.54
N THR A 140 7.13 21.35 -19.76
CA THR A 140 8.54 21.13 -20.05
C THR A 140 9.25 22.47 -20.01
N VAL A 141 10.37 22.56 -19.28
CA VAL A 141 11.25 23.73 -19.42
C VAL A 141 11.83 23.68 -20.82
N HIS A 142 11.45 24.64 -21.66
CA HIS A 142 12.10 24.82 -22.94
C HIS A 142 13.53 25.30 -22.68
N PRO A 143 14.56 24.55 -23.11
CA PRO A 143 15.96 24.95 -22.92
C PRO A 143 16.33 26.24 -23.68
N SER A 144 15.46 26.69 -24.58
CA SER A 144 15.67 27.83 -25.49
C SER A 144 15.58 29.21 -24.83
N SER A 145 15.06 29.30 -23.60
CA SER A 145 14.83 30.58 -22.90
C SER A 145 15.84 30.85 -21.79
N ALA A 146 17.05 30.28 -21.90
CA ALA A 146 18.15 30.55 -20.98
C ALA A 146 18.57 32.02 -21.10
N SER A 147 17.92 32.89 -20.32
CA SER A 147 18.44 34.24 -20.07
C SER A 147 19.83 34.12 -19.44
N SER A 148 20.72 35.04 -19.81
CA SER A 148 22.12 35.09 -19.38
C SER A 148 22.33 35.26 -17.87
N ASP A 149 21.26 35.34 -17.08
CA ASP A 149 21.30 35.62 -15.65
C ASP A 149 21.59 34.39 -14.77
N GLY A 150 22.04 33.27 -15.36
CA GLY A 150 22.67 32.16 -14.64
C GLY A 150 21.78 31.35 -13.70
N CYS A 151 20.52 31.73 -13.51
CA CYS A 151 19.54 30.99 -12.73
C CYS A 151 18.72 30.09 -13.66
N GLY A 152 19.25 28.92 -13.99
CA GLY A 152 18.55 27.94 -14.81
C GLY A 152 17.23 27.54 -14.16
N ALA A 153 16.10 27.88 -14.79
CA ALA A 153 14.79 27.49 -14.31
C ALA A 153 14.69 25.95 -14.28
N LEU A 154 14.52 25.38 -13.09
CA LEU A 154 14.35 23.94 -12.92
C LEU A 154 12.98 23.50 -13.43
N ALA A 155 12.95 22.33 -14.07
CA ALA A 155 11.70 21.77 -14.59
C ALA A 155 10.74 21.39 -13.46
N PRO A 156 9.43 21.67 -13.59
CA PRO A 156 8.46 21.33 -12.56
C PRO A 156 8.39 19.82 -12.31
N GLU A 157 8.50 19.44 -11.03
CA GLU A 157 8.54 18.05 -10.59
C GLU A 157 7.15 17.51 -10.24
N LEU A 158 6.89 16.25 -10.60
CA LEU A 158 5.78 15.47 -10.03
C LEU A 158 6.24 14.84 -8.71
N TRP A 159 5.47 15.01 -7.64
CA TRP A 159 5.75 14.37 -6.36
C TRP A 159 4.83 13.17 -6.15
N PHE A 160 5.41 11.98 -6.13
CA PHE A 160 4.71 10.72 -5.96
C PHE A 160 4.66 10.33 -4.48
N LEU A 161 3.48 10.41 -3.87
CA LEU A 161 3.26 10.11 -2.46
C LEU A 161 2.92 8.63 -2.30
N SER A 162 3.91 7.83 -1.90
CA SER A 162 3.81 6.38 -1.80
C SER A 162 3.91 5.88 -0.35
N GLY A 163 3.49 4.63 -0.16
CA GLY A 163 3.88 3.86 1.03
C GLY A 163 5.27 3.24 0.83
N GLU A 164 5.69 2.39 1.77
CA GLU A 164 6.97 1.67 1.70
C GLU A 164 7.14 0.78 0.46
N ILE A 165 6.04 0.32 -0.14
CA ILE A 165 6.09 -0.50 -1.35
C ILE A 165 6.33 0.43 -2.54
N ASN A 166 7.54 0.39 -3.08
CA ASN A 166 7.91 1.12 -4.28
C ASN A 166 7.04 0.63 -5.45
N MET A 167 6.40 1.57 -6.15
CA MET A 167 5.73 1.27 -7.42
C MET A 167 6.76 1.29 -8.55
N LYS A 168 7.59 0.26 -8.60
CA LYS A 168 8.73 0.13 -9.54
C LYS A 168 8.34 0.46 -10.98
N THR A 169 7.20 -0.07 -11.43
CA THR A 169 6.67 0.17 -12.78
C THR A 169 6.40 1.65 -13.07
N LEU A 170 5.91 2.39 -12.08
CA LEU A 170 5.63 3.83 -12.22
C LEU A 170 6.93 4.63 -12.34
N THR A 171 7.88 4.36 -11.44
CA THR A 171 9.21 4.98 -11.41
C THR A 171 9.97 4.69 -12.71
N GLU A 172 9.95 3.45 -13.18
CA GLU A 172 10.58 3.04 -14.45
C GLU A 172 9.94 3.73 -15.66
N THR A 173 8.61 3.81 -15.70
CA THR A 173 7.89 4.47 -16.80
C THR A 173 8.21 5.96 -16.83
N LEU A 174 8.06 6.69 -15.72
CA LEU A 174 8.38 8.12 -15.67
C LEU A 174 9.84 8.42 -16.01
N THR A 175 10.77 7.56 -15.58
CA THR A 175 12.19 7.64 -15.92
C THR A 175 12.41 7.47 -17.43
N ALA A 176 11.72 6.51 -18.06
CA ALA A 176 11.82 6.28 -19.51
C ALA A 176 11.36 7.50 -20.34
N TYR A 177 10.37 8.25 -19.85
CA TYR A 177 9.90 9.50 -20.47
C TYR A 177 10.73 10.74 -20.11
N GLN A 178 11.82 10.58 -19.33
CA GLN A 178 12.69 11.67 -18.87
C GLN A 178 11.93 12.80 -18.16
N LYS A 179 10.81 12.47 -17.49
CA LYS A 179 10.04 13.45 -16.74
C LYS A 179 10.63 13.60 -15.33
N PRO A 180 10.81 14.82 -14.81
CA PRO A 180 11.38 15.03 -13.49
C PRO A 180 10.34 14.66 -12.42
N PHE A 181 10.60 13.63 -11.61
CA PHE A 181 9.71 13.24 -10.54
C PHE A 181 10.49 12.87 -9.29
N LYS A 182 9.77 12.88 -8.17
CA LYS A 182 10.31 12.53 -6.87
C LYS A 182 9.36 11.61 -6.14
N GLU A 183 9.85 10.44 -5.74
CA GLU A 183 9.11 9.55 -4.85
C GLU A 183 9.31 9.95 -3.39
N ILE A 184 8.21 10.06 -2.67
CA ILE A 184 8.18 10.43 -1.26
C ILE A 184 7.39 9.37 -0.51
N VAL A 185 8.10 8.59 0.30
CA VAL A 185 7.48 7.61 1.19
C VAL A 185 6.87 8.32 2.39
N VAL A 186 5.54 8.41 2.44
CA VAL A 186 4.80 9.15 3.48
C VAL A 186 4.33 8.27 4.64
N TYR A 187 4.36 6.95 4.48
CA TYR A 187 4.17 6.01 5.58
C TYR A 187 4.94 4.71 5.35
N ARG A 188 5.31 4.06 6.46
CA ARG A 188 5.88 2.71 6.46
C ARG A 188 4.91 1.74 7.11
N THR A 189 4.95 0.50 6.65
CA THR A 189 4.16 -0.57 7.27
C THR A 189 5.14 -1.45 8.03
N GLU A 190 5.14 -1.28 9.35
CA GLU A 190 6.01 -2.03 10.23
C GLU A 190 5.26 -3.18 10.90
N ARG A 191 6.02 -4.20 11.29
CA ARG A 191 5.48 -5.31 12.08
C ARG A 191 5.11 -4.77 13.46
N ARG A 192 3.89 -5.05 13.92
CA ARG A 192 3.46 -4.68 15.27
C ARG A 192 4.31 -5.46 16.30
N PRO A 193 4.83 -4.82 17.35
CA PRO A 193 5.49 -5.52 18.44
C PRO A 193 4.61 -6.64 19.01
N GLY A 194 5.17 -7.82 19.22
CA GLY A 194 4.46 -9.00 19.73
C GLY A 194 3.65 -9.79 18.68
N PHE A 195 3.52 -9.31 17.44
CA PHE A 195 2.73 -9.98 16.39
C PHE A 195 3.14 -11.45 16.17
N ASP A 196 4.45 -11.73 16.12
CA ASP A 196 4.95 -13.08 15.84
C ASP A 196 4.59 -14.05 16.98
N GLN A 197 4.74 -13.60 18.22
CA GLN A 197 4.38 -14.39 19.39
C GLN A 197 2.87 -14.67 19.43
N GLU A 198 2.04 -13.65 19.22
CA GLU A 198 0.59 -13.80 19.20
C GLU A 198 0.12 -14.75 18.09
N LEU A 199 0.67 -14.63 16.88
CA LEU A 199 0.33 -15.51 15.76
C LEU A 199 0.77 -16.95 16.04
N LEU A 200 1.96 -17.15 16.60
CA LEU A 200 2.47 -18.49 16.95
C LEU A 200 1.65 -19.12 18.07
N GLU A 201 1.32 -18.38 19.12
CA GLU A 201 0.45 -18.82 20.21
C GLU A 201 -0.95 -19.18 19.70
N TRP A 202 -1.51 -18.37 18.79
CA TRP A 202 -2.78 -18.67 18.16
C TRP A 202 -2.71 -19.96 17.33
N LEU A 203 -1.69 -20.14 16.50
CA LEU A 203 -1.49 -21.36 15.72
C LEU A 203 -1.36 -22.60 16.62
N ASN A 204 -0.56 -22.52 17.69
CA ASN A 204 -0.38 -23.60 18.65
C ASN A 204 -1.66 -23.93 19.45
N ARG A 205 -2.45 -22.91 19.83
CA ARG A 205 -3.72 -23.12 20.53
C ARG A 205 -4.74 -23.82 19.64
N ASN A 206 -4.84 -23.38 18.39
CA ASN A 206 -5.79 -23.95 17.44
C ASN A 206 -5.34 -25.32 16.91
N SER A 207 -4.05 -25.65 16.95
CA SER A 207 -3.59 -27.02 16.69
C SER A 207 -3.84 -27.98 17.88
N SER A 208 -3.86 -27.49 19.12
CA SER A 208 -3.88 -28.33 20.34
C SER A 208 -5.27 -28.72 20.84
N ASN A 209 -6.29 -27.86 20.71
CA ASN A 209 -7.61 -28.03 21.34
C ASN A 209 -8.52 -29.05 20.63
N VAL A 210 -8.16 -30.33 20.54
CA VAL A 210 -9.03 -31.42 20.04
C VAL A 210 -9.82 -32.03 21.18
N GLU A 211 -11.12 -31.73 21.23
CA GLU A 211 -12.06 -32.61 21.94
C GLU A 211 -12.22 -33.87 21.10
N THR A 212 -11.52 -34.93 21.51
CA THR A 212 -11.65 -36.28 20.98
C THR A 212 -13.07 -36.81 21.20
N LYS A 213 -13.98 -36.53 20.29
CA LYS A 213 -15.28 -37.19 20.20
C LYS A 213 -15.45 -37.79 18.81
N ASN A 214 -14.70 -38.85 18.57
CA ASN A 214 -14.88 -39.85 17.51
C ASN A 214 -14.55 -39.38 16.08
N ASN A 215 -13.57 -40.08 15.47
CA ASN A 215 -13.15 -40.06 14.08
C ASN A 215 -12.32 -38.85 13.59
N GLU A 216 -11.51 -39.13 12.57
CA GLU A 216 -10.39 -38.38 11.98
C GLU A 216 -10.73 -36.96 11.53
N GLU A 217 -11.03 -36.05 12.46
CA GLU A 217 -11.28 -34.65 12.11
C GLU A 217 -9.97 -33.93 11.75
N LYS A 218 -9.74 -33.79 10.44
CA LYS A 218 -8.76 -32.87 9.86
C LYS A 218 -9.09 -31.44 10.29
N ARG A 219 -8.18 -30.79 11.01
CA ARG A 219 -8.35 -29.39 11.41
C ARG A 219 -8.08 -28.46 10.24
N THR A 220 -8.84 -27.38 10.17
CA THR A 220 -8.60 -26.32 9.18
C THR A 220 -8.41 -24.99 9.90
N CYS A 221 -7.23 -24.39 9.76
CA CYS A 221 -6.93 -23.04 10.21
C CYS A 221 -6.95 -22.09 9.01
N TRP A 222 -7.66 -20.97 9.12
CA TRP A 222 -7.69 -19.96 8.07
C TRP A 222 -6.85 -18.75 8.44
N LEU A 223 -5.97 -18.35 7.53
CA LEU A 223 -5.23 -17.09 7.60
C LEU A 223 -5.72 -16.17 6.48
N VAL A 224 -6.09 -14.93 6.81
CA VAL A 224 -6.61 -13.97 5.83
C VAL A 224 -5.63 -12.82 5.64
N GLY A 225 -5.08 -12.72 4.42
CA GLY A 225 -4.20 -11.63 4.00
C GLY A 225 -5.00 -10.45 3.44
N PHE A 226 -4.87 -9.28 4.06
CA PHE A 226 -5.47 -8.03 3.58
C PHE A 226 -4.54 -7.20 2.68
N SER A 227 -3.26 -7.54 2.64
CA SER A 227 -2.27 -6.89 1.77
C SER A 227 -1.05 -7.81 1.54
N PRO A 228 -0.31 -7.64 0.43
CA PRO A 228 0.92 -8.39 0.19
C PRO A 228 1.94 -8.28 1.33
N ARG A 229 2.11 -7.07 1.89
CA ARG A 229 3.06 -6.83 2.99
C ARG A 229 2.65 -7.53 4.29
N GLY A 230 1.36 -7.57 4.61
CA GLY A 230 0.86 -8.32 5.77
C GLY A 230 1.15 -9.82 5.64
N VAL A 231 0.99 -10.35 4.43
CA VAL A 231 1.36 -11.75 4.11
C VAL A 231 2.86 -11.94 4.33
N ASP A 232 3.72 -11.11 3.73
CA ASP A 232 5.18 -11.18 3.90
C ASP A 232 5.60 -11.23 5.37
N MET A 233 4.94 -10.45 6.22
CA MET A 233 5.24 -10.42 7.66
C MET A 233 4.80 -11.68 8.39
N SER A 234 3.76 -12.38 7.95
CA SER A 234 3.26 -13.60 8.61
C SER A 234 4.04 -14.87 8.25
N ILE A 235 4.66 -14.91 7.07
CA ILE A 235 5.30 -16.12 6.54
C ILE A 235 6.47 -16.64 7.40
N PRO A 236 7.39 -15.81 7.94
CA PRO A 236 8.47 -16.32 8.80
C PRO A 236 7.94 -17.07 10.03
N THR A 237 6.89 -16.53 10.66
CA THR A 237 6.24 -17.12 11.84
C THR A 237 5.51 -18.40 11.48
N LEU A 238 4.82 -18.43 10.33
CA LEU A 238 4.22 -19.66 9.81
C LEU A 238 5.26 -20.74 9.53
N LYS A 239 6.39 -20.38 8.89
CA LYS A 239 7.50 -21.30 8.62
C LYS A 239 8.05 -21.88 9.93
N GLN A 240 8.25 -21.05 10.95
CA GLN A 240 8.67 -21.48 12.27
C GLN A 240 7.68 -22.49 12.89
N PHE A 241 6.37 -22.19 12.82
CA PHE A 241 5.33 -23.09 13.33
C PHE A 241 5.38 -24.47 12.65
N ILE A 242 5.51 -24.51 11.32
CA ILE A 242 5.56 -25.77 10.56
C ILE A 242 6.80 -26.58 10.98
N LEU A 243 7.97 -25.94 11.04
CA LEU A 243 9.23 -26.60 11.41
C LEU A 243 9.18 -27.17 12.84
N GLN A 244 8.63 -26.43 13.80
CA GLN A 244 8.52 -26.87 15.20
C GLN A 244 7.62 -28.09 15.40
N ASN A 245 6.62 -28.28 14.55
CA ASN A 245 5.70 -29.41 14.65
C ASN A 245 6.17 -30.62 13.82
N THR A 246 7.12 -30.42 12.91
CA THR A 246 7.66 -31.48 12.05
C THR A 246 8.77 -32.28 12.74
N THR A 247 9.64 -31.64 13.52
CA THR A 247 10.82 -32.28 14.13
C THR A 247 10.54 -33.21 15.31
N ARG A 248 9.29 -33.32 15.78
CA ARG A 248 8.93 -34.12 16.95
C ARG A 248 8.82 -35.63 16.69
N VAL A 249 8.81 -36.07 15.43
CA VAL A 249 8.39 -37.43 15.07
C VAL A 249 9.54 -38.47 15.13
N ASP A 250 10.80 -38.07 14.98
CA ASP A 250 11.90 -39.03 14.74
C ASP A 250 12.81 -39.32 15.94
N GLY A 251 12.42 -38.91 17.15
CA GLY A 251 13.29 -38.92 18.33
C GLY A 251 13.31 -40.18 19.22
N ASN A 252 12.60 -41.27 18.87
CA ASN A 252 12.40 -42.40 19.81
C ASN A 252 13.19 -43.69 19.47
N ASP A 253 14.24 -43.60 18.66
CA ASP A 253 15.12 -44.74 18.38
C ASP A 253 16.15 -44.93 19.52
N GLY A 254 15.69 -45.63 20.55
CA GLY A 254 16.40 -46.81 21.07
C GLY A 254 17.72 -46.61 21.80
N SER A 255 17.65 -46.61 23.13
CA SER A 255 18.59 -47.36 23.98
C SER A 255 18.10 -47.41 25.43
N GLY A 256 17.34 -48.45 25.81
CA GLY A 256 17.23 -48.83 27.22
C GLY A 256 15.92 -49.48 27.67
N ASN A 257 15.94 -50.82 27.75
CA ASN A 257 15.17 -51.68 28.66
C ASN A 257 13.62 -51.62 28.67
N GLY A 258 13.00 -52.54 27.92
CA GLY A 258 12.41 -53.75 28.53
C GLY A 258 11.16 -53.62 29.42
N GLY A 259 10.48 -52.47 29.46
CA GLY A 259 9.19 -52.32 30.16
C GLY A 259 8.03 -52.31 29.18
N ALA A 260 7.06 -53.21 29.34
CA ALA A 260 5.81 -53.23 28.60
C ALA A 260 4.98 -51.97 28.93
N VAL A 261 5.23 -50.87 28.22
CA VAL A 261 4.41 -49.66 28.27
C VAL A 261 3.29 -49.83 27.26
N SER A 262 2.07 -49.87 27.78
CA SER A 262 0.81 -49.87 27.07
C SER A 262 0.81 -48.80 25.97
N GLY A 263 0.62 -49.25 24.72
CA GLY A 263 0.62 -48.42 23.52
C GLY A 263 -0.43 -47.33 23.58
N SER A 264 -0.01 -46.13 23.99
CA SER A 264 -0.71 -44.90 23.68
C SER A 264 -0.55 -44.66 22.19
N GLY A 265 -1.55 -45.05 21.40
CA GLY A 265 -1.57 -44.83 19.95
C GLY A 265 -1.32 -43.34 19.66
N ASN A 266 -0.18 -43.05 19.03
CA ASN A 266 0.14 -41.72 18.55
C ASN A 266 -0.85 -41.40 17.44
N THR A 267 -1.94 -40.72 17.79
CA THR A 267 -2.86 -40.15 16.82
C THR A 267 -2.16 -38.94 16.22
N THR A 268 -1.61 -39.11 15.02
CA THR A 268 -1.04 -38.03 14.21
C THR A 268 -2.14 -36.99 13.96
N ARG A 269 -1.92 -35.77 14.44
CA ARG A 269 -2.93 -34.70 14.39
C ARG A 269 -2.69 -33.88 13.14
N HIS A 270 -3.47 -34.15 12.10
CA HIS A 270 -3.34 -33.42 10.85
C HIS A 270 -4.00 -32.04 10.89
N VAL A 271 -3.20 -30.97 10.73
CA VAL A 271 -3.65 -29.57 10.64
C VAL A 271 -3.49 -29.07 9.21
N GLU A 272 -4.57 -28.62 8.58
CA GLU A 272 -4.56 -27.92 7.30
C GLU A 272 -4.60 -26.42 7.52
N ILE A 273 -3.68 -25.69 6.90
CA ILE A 273 -3.68 -24.23 6.88
C ILE A 273 -4.16 -23.76 5.52
N ARG A 274 -5.25 -23.00 5.51
CA ARG A 274 -5.86 -22.39 4.34
C ARG A 274 -5.67 -20.88 4.36
N TRP A 275 -5.72 -20.28 3.17
CA TRP A 275 -5.54 -18.85 3.00
C TRP A 275 -6.73 -18.18 2.34
N GLY A 276 -7.12 -17.03 2.88
CA GLY A 276 -7.97 -16.05 2.23
C GLY A 276 -7.17 -14.82 1.83
N ALA A 277 -7.59 -14.15 0.75
CA ALA A 277 -6.96 -12.95 0.22
C ALA A 277 -8.00 -11.87 -0.09
N ILE A 278 -7.67 -10.63 0.27
CA ILE A 278 -8.37 -9.45 -0.25
C ILE A 278 -7.61 -8.95 -1.48
N GLY A 279 -8.24 -9.12 -2.65
CA GLY A 279 -7.69 -8.70 -3.93
C GLY A 279 -6.65 -9.64 -4.54
N THR A 280 -6.51 -9.56 -5.85
CA THR A 280 -5.68 -10.45 -6.67
C THR A 280 -4.19 -10.30 -6.38
N THR A 281 -3.71 -9.10 -6.07
CA THR A 281 -2.30 -8.86 -5.72
C THR A 281 -1.91 -9.60 -4.44
N THR A 282 -2.78 -9.59 -3.41
CA THR A 282 -2.55 -10.32 -2.16
C THR A 282 -2.60 -11.83 -2.39
N MET A 283 -3.56 -12.31 -3.19
CA MET A 283 -3.67 -13.72 -3.58
C MET A 283 -2.39 -14.22 -4.27
N LYS A 284 -1.90 -13.50 -5.30
CA LYS A 284 -0.66 -13.85 -6.00
C LYS A 284 0.51 -13.95 -5.01
N ARG A 285 0.61 -12.99 -4.08
CA ARG A 285 1.67 -12.99 -3.08
C ARG A 285 1.60 -14.19 -2.14
N ILE A 286 0.39 -14.60 -1.73
CA ILE A 286 0.19 -15.82 -0.92
C ILE A 286 0.64 -17.04 -1.72
N GLN A 287 0.24 -17.17 -2.98
CA GLN A 287 0.61 -18.30 -3.84
C GLN A 287 2.13 -18.42 -4.01
N GLU A 288 2.83 -17.30 -4.24
CA GLU A 288 4.31 -17.28 -4.31
C GLU A 288 4.95 -17.84 -3.04
N HIS A 289 4.47 -17.43 -1.86
CA HIS A 289 5.00 -17.93 -0.59
C HIS A 289 4.63 -19.38 -0.32
N LEU A 290 3.42 -19.80 -0.68
CA LEU A 290 2.99 -21.20 -0.53
C LEU A 290 3.84 -22.13 -1.40
N LEU A 291 4.11 -21.76 -2.65
CA LEU A 291 5.01 -22.49 -3.54
C LEU A 291 6.41 -22.59 -2.92
N LYS A 292 6.95 -21.47 -2.42
CA LYS A 292 8.27 -21.46 -1.79
C LYS A 292 8.34 -22.30 -0.51
N LEU A 293 7.31 -22.24 0.34
CA LEU A 293 7.22 -23.07 1.55
C LEU A 293 7.09 -24.56 1.21
N HIS A 294 6.35 -24.88 0.14
CA HIS A 294 6.23 -26.25 -0.37
C HIS A 294 7.60 -26.78 -0.81
N GLU A 295 8.37 -26.00 -1.58
CA GLU A 295 9.72 -26.35 -2.02
C GLU A 295 10.71 -26.50 -0.84
N ASP A 296 10.63 -25.58 0.13
CA ASP A 296 11.58 -25.51 1.26
C ASP A 296 11.42 -26.63 2.29
N ILE A 297 10.20 -27.16 2.51
CA ILE A 297 9.90 -27.97 3.72
C ILE A 297 9.39 -29.39 3.40
N ILE A 298 8.68 -29.60 2.29
CA ILE A 298 8.08 -30.91 1.97
C ILE A 298 9.09 -32.02 1.64
N PRO A 299 10.27 -31.76 1.04
CA PRO A 299 11.24 -32.82 0.79
C PRO A 299 11.73 -33.56 2.04
N THR A 300 11.51 -33.00 3.24
CA THR A 300 12.12 -33.44 4.49
C THR A 300 11.16 -34.01 5.54
N SER A 301 9.87 -34.25 5.25
CA SER A 301 8.95 -34.62 6.33
C SER A 301 7.69 -35.42 6.00
N ASN A 302 7.37 -36.39 6.86
CA ASN A 302 6.02 -36.89 7.09
C ASN A 302 5.24 -35.81 7.85
N MET A 303 4.65 -34.86 7.13
CA MET A 303 4.01 -33.71 7.76
C MET A 303 2.63 -34.02 8.34
N ASP A 304 2.48 -33.73 9.63
CA ASP A 304 1.18 -33.53 10.29
C ASP A 304 0.55 -32.17 9.94
N ILE A 305 1.21 -31.34 9.14
CA ILE A 305 0.69 -30.04 8.70
C ILE A 305 0.65 -29.99 7.17
N SER A 306 -0.52 -29.69 6.61
CA SER A 306 -0.67 -29.42 5.17
C SER A 306 -0.94 -27.95 4.91
N LEU A 307 -0.38 -27.44 3.82
CA LEU A 307 -0.71 -26.12 3.29
C LEU A 307 -1.64 -26.30 2.09
N SER A 308 -2.81 -25.66 2.13
CA SER A 308 -3.69 -25.63 0.97
C SER A 308 -3.13 -24.68 -0.08
N MET A 309 -2.95 -25.17 -1.32
CA MET A 309 -2.51 -24.36 -2.46
C MET A 309 -3.63 -23.48 -3.04
N SER A 310 -4.89 -23.75 -2.69
CA SER A 310 -6.02 -22.91 -3.06
C SER A 310 -6.14 -21.71 -2.12
N VAL A 311 -6.38 -20.53 -2.69
CA VAL A 311 -6.56 -19.28 -1.95
C VAL A 311 -7.97 -18.76 -2.24
N ALA A 312 -8.78 -18.57 -1.20
CA ALA A 312 -10.08 -17.90 -1.33
C ALA A 312 -9.86 -16.41 -1.58
N VAL A 313 -10.61 -15.81 -2.52
CA VAL A 313 -10.40 -14.39 -2.89
C VAL A 313 -11.70 -13.60 -2.77
N ALA A 314 -11.72 -12.63 -1.86
CA ALA A 314 -12.77 -11.62 -1.82
C ALA A 314 -12.35 -10.38 -2.62
N ARG A 315 -13.32 -9.74 -3.27
CA ARG A 315 -13.09 -8.53 -4.09
C ARG A 315 -12.95 -7.30 -3.21
N ALA A 316 -13.70 -7.21 -2.12
CA ALA A 316 -13.61 -6.12 -1.16
C ALA A 316 -13.26 -6.64 0.25
N PRO A 317 -12.69 -5.79 1.13
CA PRO A 317 -12.42 -6.10 2.54
C PRO A 317 -13.71 -6.10 3.38
N LYS A 318 -14.81 -6.64 2.86
CA LYS A 318 -16.05 -6.80 3.61
C LYS A 318 -16.04 -8.16 4.31
N PRO A 319 -16.30 -8.22 5.63
CA PRO A 319 -16.36 -9.49 6.36
C PRO A 319 -17.29 -10.52 5.70
N GLU A 320 -18.41 -10.07 5.13
CA GLU A 320 -19.41 -10.92 4.47
C GLU A 320 -18.85 -11.56 3.19
N GLU A 321 -18.22 -10.76 2.32
CA GLU A 321 -17.61 -11.26 1.07
C GLU A 321 -16.46 -12.24 1.37
N MET A 322 -15.71 -12.01 2.46
CA MET A 322 -14.67 -12.95 2.90
C MET A 322 -15.26 -14.22 3.49
N ALA A 323 -16.34 -14.12 4.29
CA ALA A 323 -17.03 -15.29 4.81
C ALA A 323 -17.60 -16.15 3.68
N GLU A 324 -18.24 -15.55 2.68
CA GLU A 324 -18.72 -16.24 1.47
C GLU A 324 -17.58 -16.89 0.68
N ALA A 325 -16.41 -16.25 0.58
CA ALA A 325 -15.26 -16.83 -0.12
C ALA A 325 -14.62 -18.00 0.63
N ILE A 326 -14.73 -18.01 1.98
CA ILE A 326 -14.14 -19.03 2.85
C ILE A 326 -15.09 -20.23 3.04
N LEU A 327 -16.40 -20.01 3.03
CA LEU A 327 -17.42 -21.04 3.18
C LEU A 327 -17.70 -21.68 1.81
N PRO A 328 -17.26 -22.92 1.55
CA PRO A 328 -17.47 -23.61 0.28
C PRO A 328 -18.93 -23.96 0.00
#